data_AF-A0A6I4SKT6-F1
#
_entry.id   AF-A0A6I4SKT6-F1
#
_cell.length_a   1.000
_cell.length_b   1.000
_cell.length_c   1.000
_cell.angle_alpha   90.00
_cell.angle_beta   90.00
_cell.angle_gamma   90.00
#
_symmetry.space_group_name_H-M   'P 1'
#
loop_
_entity.id
_entity.type
_entity.pdbx_description
1 polymer ?
#
loop_
_entity_poly.entity_id
_entity_poly.type
_entity_poly.pdbx_seq_one_letter_code
_entity_poly.pdbx_strand_id
1 'polypeptide(L)'
;MIETISGLGFGGLLIAIVALAVWILVLVWLAQRVLRFIGLRSGWAPLDGKNMLAAAVLLTGAIHLGNYLLDVLEASMRGSAGAVELSFPGAFLIGSVAIGVGIAAIRWHRQQKRGE
;
A
#
# COMPACT_ATOMS: atom_id res chain seq x y z
N MET A 1 13.76 -15.25 -14.21
CA MET A 1 13.44 -14.41 -13.03
C MET A 1 14.31 -14.68 -11.79
N ILE A 2 15.27 -15.62 -11.82
CA ILE A 2 16.24 -15.86 -10.73
C ILE A 2 17.57 -15.09 -10.97
N GLU A 3 17.88 -14.72 -12.22
CA GLU A 3 19.16 -14.08 -12.57
C GLU A 3 19.34 -12.63 -12.09
N THR A 4 18.26 -11.90 -11.79
CA THR A 4 18.35 -10.52 -11.28
C THR A 4 18.82 -10.43 -9.83
N ILE A 5 18.66 -11.49 -9.04
CA ILE A 5 19.07 -11.50 -7.62
C ILE A 5 20.59 -11.61 -7.50
N SER A 6 21.24 -12.33 -8.42
CA SER A 6 22.70 -12.50 -8.47
C SER A 6 23.49 -11.24 -8.87
N GLY A 7 22.83 -10.22 -9.45
CA GLY A 7 23.46 -8.97 -9.88
C GLY A 7 23.40 -7.82 -8.86
N LEU A 8 22.57 -7.94 -7.82
CA LEU A 8 22.53 -6.98 -6.71
C LEU A 8 23.65 -7.33 -5.75
N GLY A 9 24.78 -6.62 -5.85
CA GLY A 9 25.83 -6.67 -4.83
C GLY A 9 25.23 -6.49 -3.43
N PHE A 10 25.89 -6.98 -2.38
CA PHE A 10 25.37 -7.05 -1.02
C PHE A 10 24.74 -5.74 -0.52
N GLY A 11 25.31 -4.58 -0.91
CA GLY A 11 24.75 -3.26 -0.60
C GLY A 11 23.39 -2.99 -1.25
N GLY A 12 23.17 -3.41 -2.49
CA GLY A 12 21.89 -3.25 -3.18
C GLY A 12 20.78 -4.09 -2.54
N LEU A 13 21.10 -5.33 -2.11
CA LEU A 13 20.16 -6.18 -1.38
C LEU A 13 19.74 -5.54 -0.05
N LEU A 14 20.71 -4.98 0.70
CA LEU A 14 20.42 -4.31 1.97
C LEU A 14 19.49 -3.10 1.77
N ILE A 15 19.74 -2.28 0.76
CA ILE A 15 18.89 -1.14 0.42
C ILE A 15 17.48 -1.60 0.05
N ALA A 16 17.36 -2.66 -0.76
CA ALA A 16 16.05 -3.20 -1.15
C ALA A 16 15.25 -3.70 0.07
N ILE A 17 15.90 -4.39 1.02
CA ILE A 17 15.27 -4.84 2.27
C ILE A 17 14.81 -3.65 3.12
N VAL A 18 15.66 -2.64 3.29
CA VAL A 18 15.31 -1.44 4.07
C VAL A 18 14.15 -0.69 3.41
N ALA A 19 14.20 -0.49 2.09
CA ALA A 19 13.13 0.14 1.33
C ALA A 19 11.81 -0.64 1.48
N LEU A 20 11.86 -1.97 1.40
CA LEU A 20 10.70 -2.83 1.61
C LEU A 20 10.15 -2.72 3.04
N ALA A 21 11.02 -2.68 4.06
CA ALA A 21 10.59 -2.51 5.44
C ALA A 21 9.89 -1.16 5.63
N VAL A 22 10.48 -0.08 5.12
CA VAL A 22 9.86 1.26 5.15
C VAL A 22 8.52 1.26 4.42
N TRP A 23 8.44 0.66 3.24
CA TRP A 23 7.20 0.51 2.47
C TRP A 23 6.09 -0.14 3.29
N ILE A 24 6.38 -1.27 3.94
CA ILE A 24 5.40 -1.97 4.78
C ILE A 24 4.98 -1.12 5.99
N LEU A 25 5.91 -0.44 6.65
CA LEU A 25 5.59 0.44 7.77
C LEU A 25 4.66 1.58 7.36
N VAL A 26 4.92 2.20 6.20
CA VAL A 26 4.07 3.25 5.61
C VAL A 26 2.67 2.69 5.30
N LEU A 27 2.58 1.52 4.67
CA LEU A 27 1.30 0.88 4.36
C LEU A 27 0.48 0.58 5.63
N VAL A 28 1.10 0.02 6.67
CA VAL A 28 0.41 -0.27 7.94
C VAL A 28 -0.08 1.03 8.59
N TRP A 29 0.74 2.08 8.58
CA TRP A 29 0.38 3.39 9.13
C TRP A 29 -0.78 4.05 8.37
N LEU A 30 -0.77 3.98 7.03
CA LEU A 30 -1.85 4.47 6.17
C LEU A 30 -3.12 3.64 6.37
N ALA A 31 -3.02 2.32 6.36
CA ALA A 31 -4.14 1.42 6.57
C ALA A 31 -4.82 1.65 7.92
N GLN A 32 -4.04 1.89 8.98
CA GLN A 32 -4.60 2.21 10.28
C GLN A 32 -5.41 3.50 10.27
N ARG A 33 -4.98 4.52 9.54
CA ARG A 33 -5.76 5.77 9.37
C ARG A 33 -7.05 5.53 8.60
N VAL A 34 -6.95 4.83 7.47
CA VAL A 34 -8.10 4.57 6.59
C VAL A 34 -9.14 3.71 7.31
N LEU A 35 -8.73 2.61 7.96
CA LEU A 35 -9.62 1.74 8.75
C LEU A 35 -10.34 2.50 9.87
N ARG A 36 -9.61 3.36 10.59
CA ARG A 36 -10.21 4.19 11.64
C ARG A 36 -11.18 5.21 11.06
N PHE A 37 -10.81 5.88 9.97
CA PHE A 37 -11.67 6.86 9.32
C PHE A 37 -12.97 6.22 8.83
N ILE A 38 -12.89 5.08 8.15
CA ILE A 38 -14.06 4.32 7.71
C ILE A 38 -14.87 3.87 8.92
N GLY A 39 -14.25 3.20 9.89
CA GLY A 39 -14.95 2.67 11.06
C GLY A 39 -15.64 3.75 11.90
N LEU A 40 -15.06 4.94 12.03
CA LEU A 40 -15.69 6.09 12.70
C LEU A 40 -16.91 6.62 11.94
N ARG A 41 -16.95 6.46 10.61
CA ARG A 41 -18.06 6.94 9.75
C ARG A 41 -19.15 5.89 9.55
N SER A 42 -18.79 4.61 9.50
CA SER A 42 -19.69 3.51 9.20
C SER A 42 -20.12 2.69 10.43
N GLY A 43 -19.43 2.86 11.56
CA GLY A 43 -19.63 2.03 12.76
C GLY A 43 -19.07 0.61 12.63
N TRP A 44 -18.31 0.31 11.57
CA TRP A 44 -17.75 -1.02 11.38
C TRP A 44 -16.60 -1.31 12.35
N ALA A 45 -16.59 -2.54 12.87
CA ALA A 45 -15.54 -3.01 13.75
C ALA A 45 -14.17 -3.07 13.04
N PRO A 46 -13.05 -3.07 13.78
CA PRO A 46 -11.71 -3.11 13.18
C PRO A 46 -11.45 -4.35 12.31
N LEU A 47 -12.02 -5.50 12.70
CA LEU A 47 -11.87 -6.79 12.02
C LEU A 47 -13.06 -7.14 11.12
N ASP A 48 -13.98 -6.19 10.87
CA ASP A 48 -15.06 -6.40 9.91
C ASP A 48 -14.46 -6.52 8.50
N GLY A 49 -14.76 -7.63 7.81
CA GLY A 49 -14.29 -7.88 6.45
C GLY A 49 -14.67 -6.76 5.48
N LYS A 50 -15.81 -6.08 5.68
CA LYS A 50 -16.22 -4.93 4.85
C LYS A 50 -15.31 -3.73 5.04
N ASN A 51 -14.93 -3.45 6.28
CA ASN A 51 -14.02 -2.35 6.61
C ASN A 51 -12.62 -2.61 6.05
N MET A 52 -12.13 -3.84 6.24
CA MET A 52 -10.85 -4.28 5.71
C MET A 52 -10.81 -4.23 4.18
N LEU A 53 -11.85 -4.73 3.52
CA LEU A 53 -11.93 -4.70 2.05
C LEU A 53 -12.03 -3.27 1.52
N ALA A 54 -12.85 -2.43 2.12
CA ALA A 54 -12.95 -1.01 1.73
C ALA A 54 -11.61 -0.29 1.88
N ALA A 55 -10.90 -0.51 3.00
CA ALA A 55 -9.57 0.05 3.20
C ALA A 55 -8.55 -0.46 2.17
N ALA A 56 -8.56 -1.76 1.86
CA ALA A 56 -7.65 -2.34 0.88
C ALA A 56 -7.90 -1.80 -0.53
N VAL A 57 -9.17 -1.68 -0.94
CA VAL A 57 -9.56 -1.11 -2.24
C VAL A 57 -9.16 0.37 -2.32
N LEU A 58 -9.45 1.16 -1.29
CA LEU A 58 -9.09 2.59 -1.28
C LEU A 58 -7.58 2.81 -1.33
N LEU A 59 -6.80 2.05 -0.57
CA LEU A 59 -5.33 2.15 -0.60
C LEU A 59 -4.76 1.72 -1.95
N THR A 60 -5.22 0.60 -2.48
CA THR A 60 -4.76 0.11 -3.79
C THR A 60 -5.08 1.14 -4.88
N GLY A 61 -6.31 1.66 -4.88
CA GLY A 61 -6.74 2.69 -5.83
C GLY A 61 -5.96 3.99 -5.69
N ALA A 62 -5.73 4.47 -4.47
CA ALA A 62 -4.99 5.71 -4.23
C ALA A 62 -3.52 5.62 -4.65
N ILE A 63 -2.85 4.50 -4.34
CA ILE A 63 -1.45 4.27 -4.76
C ILE A 63 -1.39 4.16 -6.29
N HIS A 64 -2.32 3.42 -6.88
CA HIS A 64 -2.35 3.23 -8.32
C HIS A 64 -2.60 4.54 -9.07
N LEU A 65 -3.55 5.36 -8.61
CA LEU A 65 -3.83 6.67 -9.15
C LEU A 65 -2.65 7.64 -8.96
N GLY A 66 -1.99 7.59 -7.79
CA GLY A 66 -0.79 8.38 -7.52
C GLY A 66 0.34 8.07 -8.50
N ASN A 67 0.60 6.80 -8.77
CA ASN A 67 1.60 6.38 -9.76
C ASN A 67 1.23 6.87 -11.16
N TYR A 68 -0.02 6.67 -11.58
CA TYR A 68 -0.50 7.18 -12.88
C TYR A 68 -0.31 8.70 -13.02
N LEU A 69 -0.60 9.48 -11.97
CA LEU A 69 -0.41 10.93 -11.99
C LEU A 69 1.07 11.32 -12.08
N LEU A 70 1.98 10.58 -11.43
CA LEU A 70 3.42 10.79 -11.56
C LEU A 70 3.90 10.51 -12.98
N ASP A 71 3.41 9.43 -13.59
CA ASP A 71 3.74 9.07 -14.97
C ASP A 71 3.24 10.14 -15.97
N VAL A 72 2.02 10.67 -15.75
CA VAL A 72 1.48 11.78 -16.55
C VAL A 72 2.30 13.05 -16.38
N LEU A 73 2.69 13.38 -15.14
CA LEU A 73 3.53 14.55 -14.86
C LEU A 73 4.90 14.41 -15.54
N GLU A 74 5.52 13.23 -15.44
CA GLU A 74 6.79 12.94 -16.07
C GLU A 74 6.70 13.01 -17.61
N ALA A 75 5.65 12.44 -18.21
CA ALA A 75 5.41 12.53 -19.65
C ALA A 75 5.26 13.99 -20.12
N SER A 76 4.55 14.81 -19.34
CA SER A 76 4.38 16.23 -19.63
C SER A 76 5.69 17.02 -19.56
N MET A 77 6.57 16.69 -18.60
CA MET A 77 7.88 17.35 -18.46
C MET A 77 8.88 16.94 -19.53
N ARG A 78 8.80 15.69 -20.03
CA ARG A 78 9.68 15.16 -21.08
C ARG A 78 9.23 15.54 -22.50
N GLY A 79 8.08 16.21 -22.65
CA GLY A 79 7.51 16.57 -23.96
C GLY A 79 7.07 15.35 -24.78
N SER A 80 6.84 14.21 -24.14
CA SER A 80 6.44 12.97 -24.80
C SER A 80 4.94 13.00 -25.08
N ALA A 81 4.55 12.90 -26.35
CA ALA A 81 3.15 12.84 -26.79
C ALA A 81 2.54 11.43 -26.76
N GLY A 82 3.14 10.51 -25.99
CA GLY A 82 2.64 9.15 -25.82
C GLY A 82 1.53 9.08 -24.77
N ALA A 83 0.49 8.29 -25.04
CA ALA A 83 -0.55 8.02 -24.04
C ALA A 83 0.04 7.24 -22.85
N VAL A 84 -0.15 7.75 -21.63
CA VAL A 84 0.18 7.02 -20.40
C VAL A 84 -0.90 5.96 -20.19
N GLU A 85 -0.51 4.69 -20.22
CA GLU A 85 -1.44 3.56 -20.08
C GLU A 85 -1.79 3.33 -18.60
N LEU A 86 -3.08 3.17 -18.31
CA LEU A 86 -3.54 2.79 -16.99
C LEU A 86 -3.45 1.26 -16.84
N SER A 87 -2.36 0.76 -16.27
CA SER A 87 -2.15 -0.69 -16.06
C SER A 87 -2.76 -1.18 -14.76
N PHE A 88 -3.34 -2.39 -14.71
CA PHE A 88 -3.86 -2.92 -13.44
C PHE A 88 -2.75 -3.07 -12.37
N PRO A 89 -3.04 -2.82 -11.07
CA PRO A 89 -2.10 -3.04 -9.97
C PRO A 89 -1.46 -4.43 -9.98
N GLY A 90 -0.13 -4.47 -9.88
CA GLY A 90 0.61 -5.74 -9.80
C GLY A 90 0.31 -6.52 -8.51
N ALA A 91 0.48 -7.86 -8.57
CA ALA A 91 0.22 -8.76 -7.44
C ALA A 91 0.99 -8.39 -6.15
N PHE A 92 2.22 -7.87 -6.29
CA PHE A 92 3.01 -7.39 -5.16
C PHE A 92 2.33 -6.23 -4.41
N LEU A 93 1.77 -5.26 -5.14
CA LEU A 93 1.07 -4.13 -4.53
C LEU A 93 -0.18 -4.62 -3.80
N ILE A 94 -1.00 -5.44 -4.46
CA ILE A 94 -2.22 -6.00 -3.88
C ILE A 94 -1.90 -6.80 -2.61
N GLY A 95 -0.92 -7.69 -2.68
CA GLY A 95 -0.50 -8.52 -1.54
C GLY A 95 0.04 -7.69 -0.37
N SER A 96 0.90 -6.70 -0.66
CA SER A 96 1.48 -5.85 0.40
C SER A 96 0.42 -4.95 1.07
N VAL A 97 -0.53 -4.42 0.31
CA VAL A 97 -1.68 -3.68 0.86
C VAL A 97 -2.56 -4.59 1.73
N ALA A 98 -2.89 -5.79 1.27
CA ALA A 98 -3.70 -6.73 2.03
C ALA A 98 -3.04 -7.08 3.39
N ILE A 99 -1.73 -7.36 3.38
CA ILE A 99 -0.96 -7.60 4.61
C ILE A 99 -0.97 -6.37 5.52
N GLY A 100 -0.71 -5.17 4.96
CA GLY A 100 -0.69 -3.92 5.71
C GLY A 100 -2.03 -3.62 6.41
N VAL A 101 -3.14 -3.84 5.70
CA VAL A 101 -4.50 -3.72 6.24
C VAL A 101 -4.78 -4.75 7.33
N GLY A 102 -4.41 -6.01 7.11
CA GLY A 102 -4.57 -7.06 8.13
C GLY A 102 -3.82 -6.76 9.43
N ILE A 103 -2.56 -6.35 9.33
CA ILE A 103 -1.75 -5.95 10.49
C ILE A 103 -2.38 -4.74 11.19
N ALA A 104 -2.80 -3.72 10.43
CA ALA A 104 -3.42 -2.52 10.99
C ALA A 104 -4.74 -2.82 11.73
N ALA A 105 -5.58 -3.69 11.16
CA ALA A 105 -6.84 -4.12 11.75
C ALA A 105 -6.62 -4.85 13.09
N ILE A 106 -5.69 -5.80 13.13
CA ILE A 106 -5.32 -6.52 14.37
C ILE A 106 -4.75 -5.55 15.42
N ARG A 107 -3.86 -4.64 15.00
CA ARG A 107 -3.27 -3.64 15.91
C ARG A 107 -4.35 -2.76 16.52
N TRP A 108 -5.31 -2.29 15.73
CA TRP A 108 -6.41 -1.46 16.23
C TRP A 108 -7.33 -2.23 17.17
N HIS A 109 -7.70 -3.47 16.82
CA HIS A 109 -8.49 -4.35 17.69
C HIS A 109 -7.84 -4.56 19.06
N ARG A 110 -6.52 -4.77 19.09
CA ARG A 110 -5.75 -4.89 20.34
C ARG A 110 -5.71 -3.60 21.14
N GLN A 111 -5.74 -2.44 20.49
CA GLN A 111 -5.77 -1.14 21.17
C GLN A 111 -7.12 -0.87 21.82
N GLN A 112 -8.23 -1.27 21.20
CA GLN A 112 -9.56 -1.17 21.82
C GLN A 112 -9.62 -1.98 23.12
N LYS A 113 -9.16 -3.23 23.09
CA LYS A 113 -9.11 -4.10 24.28
C LYS A 113 -8.21 -3.65 25.43
N ARG A 114 -7.33 -2.66 25.22
CA ARG A 114 -6.44 -2.13 26.26
C ARG A 114 -6.93 -0.80 26.84
N GLY A 115 -7.91 -0.18 26.21
CA GLY A 115 -8.54 1.06 26.68
C GLY A 115 -9.84 0.82 27.46
N GLU A 116 -10.29 -0.43 27.53
CA GLU A 116 -11.32 -0.96 28.43
C GLU A 116 -10.64 -1.55 29.68
#